data_AF-A0A4R9WMV7-F1
#
_entry.id   AF-A0A4R9WMV7-F1
#
_cell.length_a   1.000
_cell.length_b   1.000
_cell.length_c   1.000
_cell.angle_alpha   90.00
_cell.angle_beta   90.00
_cell.angle_gamma   90.00
#
_symmetry.space_group_name_H-M   'P 1'
#
loop_
_entity.id
_entity.type
_entity.pdbx_description
1 polymer ?
#
loop_
_entity_poly.entity_id
_entity_poly.type
_entity_poly.pdbx_seq_one_letter_code
_entity_poly.pdbx_strand_id
1 'polypeptide(L)'
;MSKALGTFALVTVLSALLMALSLAVAKHGYPQGAFGVKRLDGIADAGSFLAIAAIYFFSALLMLILPIRAAGVVLTHAADAIFWATIVLFAAIVGSLLARWALGQREVPWTLLNWRFLFVPAIVGAHLAMNELRRNILLRSLFFVIFAAATLACLFWSFSV
;
A
#
# COMPACT_ATOMS: atom_id res chain seq x y z
N MET A 1 -2.13 -7.30 16.12
CA MET A 1 -1.35 -6.13 15.64
C MET A 1 0.17 -6.35 15.63
N SER A 2 0.73 -7.22 16.48
CA SER A 2 2.18 -7.53 16.50
C SER A 2 2.76 -7.99 15.15
N LYS A 3 2.04 -8.85 14.42
CA LYS A 3 2.47 -9.33 13.11
C LYS A 3 2.59 -8.20 12.08
N ALA A 4 1.62 -7.29 12.01
CA ALA A 4 1.63 -6.18 11.05
C ALA A 4 2.81 -5.23 11.30
N LEU A 5 3.04 -4.85 12.55
CA LEU A 5 4.19 -4.02 12.95
C LEU A 5 5.52 -4.75 12.70
N GLY A 6 5.61 -6.04 13.04
CA GLY A 6 6.80 -6.85 12.80
C GLY A 6 7.13 -6.99 11.30
N THR A 7 6.14 -7.29 10.46
CA THR A 7 6.31 -7.35 9.01
C THR A 7 6.71 -5.98 8.45
N PHE A 8 6.02 -4.92 8.87
CA PHE A 8 6.34 -3.56 8.44
C PHE A 8 7.79 -3.18 8.80
N ALA A 9 8.18 -3.37 10.07
CA ALA A 9 9.52 -3.03 10.54
C ALA A 9 10.61 -3.84 9.80
N LEU A 10 10.42 -5.15 9.67
CA LEU A 10 11.39 -6.02 9.00
C LEU A 10 11.55 -5.66 7.51
N VAL A 11 10.44 -5.48 6.79
CA VAL A 11 10.48 -5.09 5.37
C VAL A 11 11.12 -3.72 5.22
N THR A 12 10.79 -2.76 6.09
CA THR A 12 11.41 -1.42 6.09
C THR A 12 12.93 -1.51 6.21
N VAL A 13 13.43 -2.30 7.17
CA VAL A 13 14.87 -2.48 7.39
C VAL A 13 15.53 -3.15 6.18
N LEU A 14 14.94 -4.24 5.65
CA LEU A 14 15.50 -4.94 4.50
C LEU A 14 15.53 -4.05 3.25
N SER A 15 14.47 -3.31 2.97
CA SER A 15 14.41 -2.37 1.85
C SER A 15 15.39 -1.21 2.02
N ALA A 16 15.56 -0.69 3.24
CA ALA A 16 16.54 0.35 3.53
C ALA A 16 17.97 -0.15 3.27
N LEU A 17 18.31 -1.36 3.72
CA LEU A 17 19.63 -1.95 3.50
C LEU A 17 19.91 -2.18 2.00
N LEU A 18 18.94 -2.69 1.24
CA LEU A 18 19.08 -2.89 -0.20
C LEU A 18 19.24 -1.56 -0.96
N MET A 19 18.50 -0.53 -0.57
CA MET A 19 18.64 0.81 -1.16
C MET A 19 20.00 1.43 -0.79
N ALA A 20 20.42 1.34 0.47
CA ALA A 20 21.72 1.83 0.92
C ALA A 20 22.88 1.14 0.18
N LEU A 21 22.82 -0.18 0.01
CA LEU A 21 23.80 -0.94 -0.78
C LEU A 21 23.82 -0.47 -2.23
N SER A 22 22.65 -0.31 -2.86
CA SER A 22 22.53 0.15 -4.24
C SER A 22 23.12 1.56 -4.43
N LEU A 23 22.86 2.46 -3.48
CA LEU A 23 23.43 3.81 -3.47
C LEU A 23 24.94 3.80 -3.22
N ALA A 24 25.43 2.95 -2.30
CA ALA A 24 26.86 2.82 -2.02
C ALA A 24 27.62 2.33 -3.26
N VAL A 25 27.11 1.29 -3.93
CA VAL A 25 27.69 0.75 -5.17
C VAL A 25 27.68 1.81 -6.28
N ALA A 26 26.59 2.57 -6.41
CA ALA A 26 26.51 3.67 -7.38
C ALA A 26 27.53 4.78 -7.10
N LYS A 27 27.73 5.14 -5.82
CA LYS A 27 28.75 6.13 -5.41
C LYS A 27 30.17 5.69 -5.75
N HIS A 28 30.44 4.39 -5.80
CA HIS A 28 31.74 3.84 -6.20
C HIS A 28 31.95 3.77 -7.73
N GLY A 29 31.00 4.27 -8.53
CA GLY A 29 31.11 4.33 -9.99
C GLY A 29 30.64 3.06 -10.73
N TYR A 30 30.11 2.08 -10.00
CA TYR A 30 29.60 0.84 -10.61
C TYR A 30 28.17 1.03 -11.15
N PRO A 31 27.90 0.75 -12.44
CA PRO A 31 26.57 0.93 -13.04
C PRO A 31 25.50 0.02 -12.42
N GLN A 32 25.90 -1.09 -11.80
CA GLN A 32 25.03 -2.03 -11.09
C GLN A 32 24.23 -1.35 -9.97
N GLY A 33 24.81 -0.34 -9.31
CA GLY A 33 24.13 0.42 -8.26
C GLY A 33 22.92 1.20 -8.80
N ALA A 34 23.07 1.82 -9.98
CA ALA A 34 21.98 2.56 -10.62
C ALA A 34 20.81 1.63 -11.02
N PHE A 35 21.10 0.41 -11.47
CA PHE A 35 20.06 -0.59 -11.73
C PHE A 35 19.32 -1.01 -10.45
N GLY A 36 20.04 -1.17 -9.34
CA GLY A 36 19.46 -1.49 -8.03
C GLY A 36 18.49 -0.40 -7.55
N VAL A 37 18.92 0.86 -7.60
CA VAL A 37 18.08 2.02 -7.25
C VAL A 37 16.83 2.07 -8.13
N LYS A 38 16.97 1.95 -9.45
CA LYS A 38 15.83 2.01 -10.39
C LYS A 38 14.82 0.89 -10.15
N ARG A 39 15.28 -0.33 -9.83
CA ARG A 39 14.38 -1.46 -9.53
C ARG A 39 13.62 -1.26 -8.23
N LEU A 40 14.29 -0.77 -7.20
CA LEU A 40 13.65 -0.46 -5.91
C LEU A 40 12.64 0.68 -6.07
N ASP A 41 12.95 1.70 -6.87
CA ASP A 41 12.03 2.80 -7.19
C ASP A 41 10.80 2.35 -7.97
N GLY A 42 10.96 1.42 -8.92
CA GLY A 42 9.83 0.87 -9.68
C GLY A 42 8.85 0.10 -8.80
N ILE A 43 9.32 -0.57 -7.75
CA ILE A 43 8.46 -1.22 -6.75
C ILE A 43 7.87 -0.18 -5.79
N ALA A 44 8.65 0.84 -5.45
CA ALA A 44 8.33 1.90 -4.50
C ALA A 44 7.55 3.08 -5.14
N ASP A 45 6.85 2.85 -6.25
CA ASP A 45 6.07 3.91 -6.89
C ASP A 45 4.70 4.08 -6.23
N ALA A 46 4.38 5.32 -5.85
CA ALA A 46 3.05 5.72 -5.38
C ALA A 46 1.96 5.44 -6.44
N GLY A 47 2.37 5.36 -7.71
CA GLY A 47 1.79 4.55 -8.80
C GLY A 47 0.82 3.47 -8.36
N SER A 48 1.42 2.49 -7.70
CA SER A 48 0.85 1.18 -7.42
C SER A 48 -0.35 1.19 -6.47
N PHE A 49 -0.42 2.15 -5.54
CA PHE A 49 -1.48 2.16 -4.52
C PHE A 49 -2.87 2.45 -5.08
N LEU A 50 -2.99 3.18 -6.19
CA LEU A 50 -4.29 3.42 -6.83
C LEU A 50 -4.91 2.12 -7.34
N ALA A 51 -4.13 1.32 -8.08
CA ALA A 51 -4.58 0.04 -8.59
C ALA A 51 -4.88 -0.95 -7.45
N ILE A 52 -4.01 -1.01 -6.45
CA ILE A 52 -4.19 -1.90 -5.29
C ILE A 52 -5.42 -1.51 -4.47
N ALA A 53 -5.64 -0.20 -4.27
CA ALA A 53 -6.82 0.32 -3.58
C ALA A 53 -8.11 0.02 -4.35
N ALA A 54 -8.12 0.14 -5.68
CA ALA A 54 -9.27 -0.22 -6.49
C ALA A 54 -9.68 -1.69 -6.28
N ILE A 55 -8.72 -2.61 -6.37
CA ILE A 55 -8.97 -4.05 -6.18
C ILE A 55 -9.43 -4.32 -4.73
N TYR A 56 -8.84 -3.64 -3.75
CA TYR A 56 -9.23 -3.76 -2.36
C TYR A 56 -10.67 -3.28 -2.12
N PHE A 57 -11.03 -2.08 -2.57
CA PHE A 57 -12.36 -1.52 -2.36
C PHE A 57 -13.43 -2.32 -3.11
N PHE A 58 -13.09 -2.86 -4.28
CA PHE A 58 -13.97 -3.79 -4.97
C PHE A 58 -14.16 -5.09 -4.18
N SER A 59 -13.08 -5.64 -3.59
CA SER A 59 -13.16 -6.83 -2.73
C SER A 59 -14.03 -6.55 -1.48
N ALA A 60 -13.85 -5.38 -0.86
CA ALA A 60 -14.66 -4.91 0.25
C ALA A 60 -16.15 -4.77 -0.14
N LEU A 61 -16.43 -4.20 -1.33
CA LEU A 61 -17.76 -4.09 -1.89
C LEU A 61 -18.43 -5.46 -2.04
N LEU A 62 -17.71 -6.43 -2.61
CA LEU A 62 -18.19 -7.80 -2.77
C LEU A 62 -18.51 -8.44 -1.40
N MET A 63 -17.68 -8.21 -0.39
CA MET A 63 -17.91 -8.70 0.97
C MET A 63 -19.14 -8.10 1.65
N LEU A 64 -19.63 -6.93 1.19
CA LEU A 64 -20.86 -6.32 1.68
C LEU A 64 -22.11 -6.84 0.96
N ILE A 65 -22.02 -7.38 -0.25
CA ILE A 65 -23.21 -7.91 -0.97
C ILE A 65 -23.33 -9.42 -0.84
N LEU A 66 -22.20 -10.12 -0.93
CA LEU A 66 -22.18 -11.58 -1.04
C LEU A 66 -22.72 -12.28 0.22
N PRO A 67 -23.24 -13.51 0.07
CA PRO A 67 -23.57 -14.36 1.19
C PRO A 67 -22.30 -14.69 2.00
N ILE A 68 -22.47 -14.95 3.30
CA ILE A 68 -21.39 -15.08 4.30
C ILE A 68 -20.25 -16.01 3.84
N ARG A 69 -20.57 -17.15 3.20
CA ARG A 69 -19.55 -18.09 2.71
C ARG A 69 -18.66 -17.49 1.62
N ALA A 70 -19.27 -16.84 0.63
CA ALA A 70 -18.53 -16.21 -0.47
C ALA A 70 -17.77 -14.96 0.01
N ALA A 71 -18.35 -14.19 0.91
CA ALA A 71 -17.65 -13.07 1.56
C ALA A 71 -16.42 -13.54 2.37
N GLY A 72 -16.48 -14.74 2.97
CA GLY A 72 -15.35 -15.38 3.63
C GLY A 72 -14.20 -15.68 2.67
N VAL A 73 -14.50 -16.24 1.49
CA VAL A 73 -13.50 -16.52 0.44
C VAL A 73 -12.83 -15.23 -0.05
N VAL A 74 -13.62 -14.18 -0.29
CA VAL A 74 -13.08 -12.88 -0.72
C VAL A 74 -12.19 -12.27 0.37
N LEU A 75 -12.56 -12.39 1.65
CA LEU A 75 -11.73 -11.92 2.75
C LEU A 75 -10.37 -12.62 2.76
N THR A 76 -10.36 -13.96 2.78
CA THR A 76 -9.14 -14.73 3.02
C THR A 76 -8.19 -14.73 1.82
N HIS A 77 -8.72 -14.72 0.59
CA HIS A 77 -7.91 -14.88 -0.62
C HIS A 77 -7.61 -13.56 -1.34
N ALA A 78 -8.48 -12.55 -1.22
CA ALA A 78 -8.27 -11.26 -1.87
C ALA A 78 -7.95 -10.18 -0.84
N ALA A 79 -8.88 -9.85 0.06
CA ALA A 79 -8.74 -8.67 0.92
C ALA A 79 -7.55 -8.78 1.89
N ASP A 80 -7.33 -9.94 2.52
CA ASP A 80 -6.19 -10.19 3.40
C ASP A 80 -4.87 -10.09 2.63
N ALA A 81 -4.79 -10.74 1.46
CA ALA A 81 -3.60 -10.72 0.62
C ALA A 81 -3.25 -9.29 0.18
N ILE A 82 -4.26 -8.52 -0.24
CA ILE A 82 -4.10 -7.13 -0.67
C ILE A 82 -3.71 -6.23 0.51
N PHE A 83 -4.29 -6.44 1.70
CA PHE A 83 -3.93 -5.72 2.91
C PHE A 83 -2.44 -5.93 3.24
N TRP A 84 -1.96 -7.18 3.21
CA TRP A 84 -0.54 -7.49 3.44
C TRP A 84 0.36 -6.91 2.35
N ALA A 85 -0.04 -6.99 1.08
CA ALA A 85 0.70 -6.38 -0.02
C ALA A 85 0.83 -4.86 0.16
N THR A 86 -0.25 -4.19 0.59
CA THR A 86 -0.25 -2.75 0.89
C THR A 86 0.75 -2.41 1.99
N ILE A 87 0.77 -3.19 3.08
CA ILE A 87 1.73 -2.99 4.18
C ILE A 87 3.18 -3.18 3.70
N VAL A 88 3.44 -4.24 2.94
CA VAL A 88 4.78 -4.57 2.43
C VAL A 88 5.29 -3.49 1.47
N LEU A 89 4.46 -3.03 0.54
CA LEU A 89 4.83 -1.96 -0.39
C LEU A 89 5.07 -0.65 0.34
N PHE A 90 4.21 -0.28 1.28
CA PHE A 90 4.40 0.94 2.06
C PHE A 90 5.67 0.87 2.91
N ALA A 91 5.95 -0.26 3.55
CA ALA A 91 7.20 -0.50 4.27
C ALA A 91 8.43 -0.38 3.36
N ALA A 92 8.36 -0.93 2.15
CA ALA A 92 9.46 -0.86 1.19
C ALA A 92 9.77 0.58 0.75
N ILE A 93 8.73 1.40 0.56
CA ILE A 93 8.84 2.83 0.24
C ILE A 93 9.46 3.59 1.42
N VAL A 94 8.93 3.41 2.63
CA VAL A 94 9.48 4.06 3.82
C VAL A 94 10.96 3.69 4.00
N GLY A 95 11.31 2.42 3.83
CA GLY A 95 12.69 1.94 3.91
C GLY A 95 13.61 2.58 2.86
N SER A 96 13.17 2.65 1.60
CA SER A 96 13.96 3.26 0.52
C SER A 96 14.18 4.76 0.73
N LEU A 97 13.16 5.48 1.20
CA LEU A 97 13.25 6.91 1.51
C LEU A 97 14.15 7.17 2.73
N LEU A 98 14.06 6.35 3.77
CA LEU A 98 14.93 6.45 4.95
C LEU A 98 16.41 6.28 4.58
N ALA A 99 16.73 5.30 3.72
CA ALA A 99 18.09 5.12 3.23
C ALA A 99 18.59 6.36 2.47
N ARG A 100 17.77 6.92 1.57
CA ARG A 100 18.13 8.14 0.83
C ARG A 100 18.36 9.34 1.73
N TRP A 101 17.48 9.52 2.72
CA TRP A 101 17.61 10.58 3.71
C TRP A 101 18.92 10.44 4.51
N ALA A 102 19.22 9.22 4.99
CA ALA A 102 20.46 8.92 5.71
C ALA A 102 21.72 9.13 4.85
N LEU A 103 21.66 8.88 3.54
CA LEU A 103 22.78 9.06 2.60
C LEU A 103 22.89 10.49 2.01
N GLY A 104 22.08 11.45 2.50
CA GLY A 104 22.25 12.88 2.27
C GLY A 104 21.15 13.57 1.45
N GLN A 105 20.13 12.85 0.98
CA GLN A 105 19.03 13.44 0.22
C GLN A 105 17.90 13.92 1.16
N ARG A 106 18.06 15.13 1.72
CA ARG A 106 17.20 15.67 2.79
C ARG A 106 15.76 16.00 2.39
N GLU A 107 15.50 16.25 1.10
CA GLU A 107 14.15 16.59 0.62
C GLU A 107 13.26 15.37 0.35
N VAL A 108 13.84 14.17 0.38
CA VAL A 108 13.17 12.91 0.07
C VAL A 108 12.00 12.54 0.99
N PRO A 109 11.99 12.77 2.32
CA PRO A 109 10.85 12.39 3.15
C PRO A 109 9.57 13.17 2.82
N TRP A 110 9.67 14.35 2.20
CA TRP A 110 8.49 15.11 1.75
C TRP A 110 7.69 14.38 0.68
N THR A 111 8.27 13.38 -0.01
CA THR A 111 7.50 12.56 -0.97
C THR A 111 6.40 11.76 -0.29
N LEU A 112 6.51 11.46 1.01
CA LEU A 112 5.44 10.77 1.77
C LEU A 112 4.19 11.63 1.93
N LEU A 113 4.29 12.96 1.76
CA LEU A 113 3.11 13.84 1.73
C LEU A 113 2.31 13.74 0.42
N ASN A 114 2.74 12.91 -0.53
CA ASN A 114 1.94 12.65 -1.72
C ASN A 114 0.58 12.07 -1.29
N TRP A 115 -0.50 12.72 -1.74
CA TRP A 115 -1.89 12.36 -1.42
C TRP A 115 -2.21 10.89 -1.73
N ARG A 116 -1.49 10.27 -2.68
CA ARG A 116 -1.63 8.85 -3.03
C ARG A 116 -1.34 7.91 -1.85
N PHE A 117 -0.54 8.34 -0.88
CA PHE A 117 -0.31 7.55 0.34
C PHE A 117 -1.53 7.51 1.26
N LEU A 118 -2.55 8.36 1.06
CA LEU A 118 -3.81 8.33 1.81
C LEU A 118 -4.61 7.04 1.57
N PHE A 119 -4.35 6.33 0.47
CA PHE A 119 -4.95 5.02 0.23
C PHE A 119 -4.47 3.95 1.21
N VAL A 120 -3.25 4.06 1.75
CA VAL A 120 -2.73 3.10 2.75
C VAL A 120 -3.58 3.11 4.04
N PRO A 121 -3.75 4.26 4.74
CA PRO A 121 -4.61 4.29 5.92
C PRO A 121 -6.08 4.03 5.58
N ALA A 122 -6.55 4.36 4.38
CA ALA A 122 -7.91 4.04 3.95
C ALA A 122 -8.14 2.51 3.85
N ILE A 123 -7.21 1.77 3.22
CA ILE A 123 -7.26 0.30 3.15
C ILE A 123 -7.15 -0.29 4.55
N VAL A 124 -6.18 0.14 5.35
CA VAL A 124 -5.97 -0.38 6.71
C VAL A 124 -7.20 -0.14 7.59
N GLY A 125 -7.75 1.08 7.57
CA GLY A 125 -8.94 1.45 8.32
C GLY A 125 -10.16 0.65 7.89
N ALA A 126 -10.40 0.54 6.58
CA ALA A 126 -11.49 -0.28 6.04
C ALA A 126 -11.35 -1.75 6.44
N HIS A 127 -10.13 -2.29 6.44
CA HIS A 127 -9.85 -3.68 6.79
C HIS A 127 -10.16 -3.96 8.27
N LEU A 128 -9.74 -3.06 9.16
CA LEU A 128 -9.98 -3.18 10.59
C LEU A 128 -11.47 -2.99 10.94
N ALA A 129 -12.16 -2.08 10.26
CA ALA A 129 -13.57 -1.80 10.49
C ALA A 129 -14.52 -2.81 9.83
N MET A 130 -14.03 -3.66 8.92
CA MET A 130 -14.85 -4.52 8.05
C MET A 130 -15.85 -5.42 8.80
N ASN A 131 -15.50 -5.85 10.01
CA ASN A 131 -16.41 -6.66 10.83
C ASN A 131 -17.59 -5.84 11.36
N GLU A 132 -17.34 -4.61 11.82
CA GLU A 132 -18.38 -3.71 12.32
C GLU A 132 -19.27 -3.20 11.17
N LEU A 133 -18.66 -2.90 10.03
CA LEU A 133 -19.36 -2.47 8.82
C LEU A 133 -20.40 -3.49 8.34
N ARG A 134 -20.11 -4.79 8.49
CA ARG A 134 -21.03 -5.87 8.09
C ARG A 134 -22.14 -6.12 9.10
N ARG A 135 -21.92 -5.79 10.38
CA ARG A 135 -22.88 -6.09 11.46
C ARG A 135 -24.08 -5.15 11.45
N ASN A 136 -23.87 -3.89 11.09
CA ASN A 136 -24.93 -2.88 11.07
C ASN A 136 -25.46 -2.63 9.65
N ILE A 137 -26.77 -2.76 9.43
CA ILE A 137 -27.41 -2.62 8.11
C ILE A 137 -27.23 -1.21 7.51
N LEU A 138 -27.24 -0.17 8.36
CA LEU A 138 -27.04 1.23 7.94
C LEU A 138 -25.60 1.44 7.46
N LEU A 139 -24.62 0.95 8.23
CA LEU A 139 -23.21 1.03 7.84
C LEU A 139 -22.94 0.21 6.58
N ARG A 140 -23.55 -0.98 6.47
CA ARG A 140 -23.40 -1.86 5.31
C ARG A 140 -23.86 -1.21 4.01
N SER A 141 -25.03 -0.56 4.02
CA SER A 141 -25.57 0.14 2.84
C SER A 141 -24.81 1.43 2.53
N LEU A 142 -24.42 2.20 3.54
CA LEU A 142 -23.60 3.40 3.36
C LEU A 142 -22.22 3.07 2.78
N PHE A 143 -21.53 2.10 3.36
CA PHE A 143 -20.19 1.70 2.91
C PHE A 143 -20.20 0.94 1.59
N PHE A 144 -21.33 0.34 1.21
CA PHE A 144 -21.51 -0.18 -0.14
C PHE A 144 -21.37 0.96 -1.17
N VAL A 145 -22.08 2.07 -0.97
CA VAL A 145 -21.97 3.23 -1.87
C VAL A 145 -20.58 3.86 -1.82
N ILE A 146 -20.00 4.00 -0.62
CA ILE A 146 -18.64 4.57 -0.45
C ILE A 146 -17.58 3.72 -1.14
N PHE A 147 -17.58 2.40 -0.96
CA PHE A 147 -16.60 1.53 -1.62
C PHE A 147 -16.80 1.46 -3.13
N ALA A 148 -18.04 1.53 -3.62
CA ALA A 148 -18.30 1.63 -5.05
C ALA A 148 -17.71 2.94 -5.61
N ALA A 149 -18.00 4.08 -4.97
CA ALA A 149 -17.44 5.37 -5.36
C ALA A 149 -15.91 5.39 -5.28
N ALA A 150 -15.32 4.82 -4.22
CA ALA A 150 -13.88 4.73 -4.06
C ALA A 150 -13.23 3.84 -5.13
N THR A 151 -13.86 2.71 -5.48
CA THR A 151 -13.40 1.83 -6.57
C THR A 151 -13.40 2.58 -7.90
N LEU A 152 -14.50 3.26 -8.23
CA LEU A 152 -14.62 4.04 -9.47
C LEU A 152 -13.63 5.21 -9.49
N ALA A 153 -13.46 5.91 -8.36
CA ALA A 153 -12.47 6.97 -8.25
C ALA A 153 -11.06 6.42 -8.47
N CYS A 154 -10.69 5.29 -7.87
CA CYS A 154 -9.36 4.71 -8.08
C CYS A 154 -9.10 4.24 -9.53
N LEU A 155 -10.15 3.83 -10.27
CA LEU A 155 -10.02 3.37 -11.65
C LEU A 155 -10.02 4.50 -12.68
N PHE A 156 -10.91 5.48 -12.51
CA PHE A 156 -11.24 6.46 -13.54
C PHE A 156 -10.84 7.88 -13.17
N TRP A 157 -10.61 8.15 -11.89
CA TRP A 157 -10.18 9.46 -11.45
C TRP A 157 -8.66 9.59 -11.59
N SER A 158 -8.27 9.99 -12.80
CA SER A 158 -6.94 10.55 -13.06
C SER A 158 -6.94 12.00 -12.57
N PHE A 159 -6.43 12.25 -11.36
CA PHE A 159 -5.83 13.56 -11.11
C PHE A 159 -4.59 13.60 -12.02
N SER A 160 -4.73 14.26 -13.16
CA SER A 160 -3.71 14.53 -14.19
C SER A 160 -2.31 13.99 -13.89
N VAL A 161 -1.86 13.07 -14.74
CA VAL A 161 -0.46 12.68 -14.97
C VAL A 161 0.49 13.89 -14.90
#